data_AF-A0A813KV80-F1
#
_entry.id   AF-A0A813KV80-F1
#
_cell.length_a   1.000
_cell.length_b   1.000
_cell.length_c   1.000
_cell.angle_alpha   90.00
_cell.angle_beta   90.00
_cell.angle_gamma   90.00
#
_symmetry.space_group_name_H-M   'P 1'
#
loop_
_entity.id
_entity.type
_entity.pdbx_description
1 polymer ?
#
loop_
_entity_poly.entity_id
_entity_poly.type
_entity_poly.pdbx_seq_one_letter_code
_entity_poly.pdbx_strand_id
1 'polypeptide(L)'
;CEAQCEHLNMIELCNKYFGKACTLKRQPFFQTGAADVEVLETFCVPKDCDNGVDRDALVAWFSAIYVGRRDGWHKDYDEASLTCPDGAVTVILILVAVVVLVIAAIPLGIFLFRAPKARGRTLISQADMQATADAEFADDAASLRGTGMGGDTMNSGFMGGTR
;
A
#
# COMPACT_ATOMS: atom_id res chain seq x y z
N CYS A 1 -6.13 22.24 -18.40
CA CYS A 1 -7.20 22.01 -17.40
C CYS A 1 -7.44 20.51 -17.39
N GLU A 2 -7.23 19.83 -16.26
CA GLU A 2 -7.36 18.38 -16.20
C GLU A 2 -8.48 18.00 -15.23
N ALA A 3 -9.44 17.20 -15.68
CA ALA A 3 -10.50 16.64 -14.86
C ALA A 3 -10.20 15.16 -14.59
N GLN A 4 -9.96 14.83 -13.34
CA GLN A 4 -9.75 13.45 -12.89
C GLN A 4 -11.10 12.82 -12.54
N CYS A 5 -11.60 11.97 -13.44
CA CYS A 5 -12.85 11.22 -13.32
C CYS A 5 -12.58 9.73 -13.08
N GLU A 6 -11.45 9.40 -12.47
CA GLU A 6 -11.12 8.04 -12.07
C GLU A 6 -11.89 7.65 -10.81
N HIS A 7 -12.46 6.44 -10.81
CA HIS A 7 -13.25 5.94 -9.70
C HIS A 7 -12.65 4.67 -9.14
N LEU A 8 -12.23 4.70 -7.86
CA LEU A 8 -11.59 3.57 -7.19
C LEU A 8 -12.44 2.29 -7.28
N ASN A 9 -13.74 2.38 -7.01
CA ASN A 9 -14.64 1.22 -7.08
C ASN A 9 -14.71 0.62 -8.50
N MET A 10 -14.61 1.46 -9.54
CA MET A 10 -14.57 1.00 -10.92
C MET A 10 -13.24 0.32 -11.22
N ILE A 11 -12.13 0.89 -10.76
CA ILE A 11 -10.78 0.32 -10.89
C ILE A 11 -10.75 -1.08 -10.27
N GLU A 12 -11.25 -1.23 -9.03
CA GLU A 12 -11.32 -2.51 -8.34
C GLU A 12 -12.19 -3.53 -9.11
N LEU A 13 -13.34 -3.10 -9.63
CA LEU A 13 -14.22 -3.95 -10.41
C LEU A 13 -13.55 -4.42 -11.71
N CYS A 14 -12.91 -3.50 -12.46
CA CYS A 14 -12.18 -3.84 -13.68
C CYS A 14 -11.09 -4.87 -13.39
N ASN A 15 -10.26 -4.62 -12.37
CA ASN A 15 -9.13 -5.47 -12.00
C ASN A 15 -9.58 -6.85 -11.48
N LYS A 16 -10.76 -6.92 -10.84
CA LYS A 16 -11.27 -8.17 -10.27
C LYS A 16 -11.97 -9.06 -11.29
N TYR A 17 -12.73 -8.49 -12.22
CA TYR A 17 -13.66 -9.28 -13.06
C TYR A 17 -13.44 -9.16 -14.57
N PHE A 18 -12.80 -8.10 -15.06
CA PHE A 18 -12.65 -7.88 -16.51
C PHE A 18 -11.23 -8.13 -17.01
N GLY A 19 -10.24 -7.62 -16.29
CA GLY A 19 -8.85 -7.66 -16.71
C GLY A 19 -8.05 -6.61 -15.97
N LYS A 20 -7.81 -5.47 -16.62
CA LYS A 20 -7.01 -4.38 -16.07
C LYS A 20 -7.76 -3.05 -16.18
N ALA A 21 -7.72 -2.26 -15.11
CA ALA A 21 -8.12 -0.87 -15.14
C ALA A 21 -7.01 -0.04 -15.80
N CYS A 22 -7.35 0.68 -16.86
CA CYS A 22 -6.47 1.62 -17.53
C CYS A 22 -7.05 3.03 -17.45
N THR A 23 -6.20 4.03 -17.61
CA THR A 23 -6.60 5.44 -17.65
C THR A 23 -6.77 5.84 -19.11
N LEU A 24 -7.98 6.26 -19.47
CA LEU A 24 -8.28 6.83 -20.77
C LEU A 24 -8.22 8.35 -20.66
N LYS A 25 -7.32 8.95 -21.43
CA LYS A 25 -7.18 10.40 -21.53
C LYS A 25 -7.92 10.87 -22.78
N ARG A 26 -8.94 11.72 -22.61
CA ARG A 26 -9.76 12.29 -23.69
C ARG A 26 -9.72 13.81 -23.69
N GLN A 27 -10.02 14.40 -24.84
CA GLN A 27 -10.15 15.85 -25.02
C GLN A 27 -11.54 16.17 -25.60
N PRO A 28 -12.60 16.16 -24.77
CA PRO A 28 -13.98 16.18 -25.24
C PRO A 28 -14.47 17.51 -25.83
N PHE A 29 -13.64 18.55 -25.79
CA PHE A 29 -13.98 19.89 -26.28
C PHE A 29 -12.92 20.45 -27.23
N PHE A 30 -12.08 19.56 -27.79
CA PHE A 30 -11.00 19.96 -28.68
C PHE A 30 -11.51 20.75 -29.89
N GLN A 31 -12.58 20.27 -30.52
CA GLN A 31 -13.18 20.92 -31.69
C GLN A 31 -14.09 22.11 -31.32
N THR A 32 -14.64 22.13 -30.10
CA THR A 32 -15.61 23.16 -29.66
C THR A 32 -14.98 24.36 -28.95
N GLY A 33 -13.64 24.44 -28.93
CA GLY A 33 -12.90 25.63 -28.49
C GLY A 33 -12.28 25.56 -27.10
N ALA A 34 -12.21 24.38 -26.48
CA ALA A 34 -11.52 24.17 -25.20
C ALA A 34 -10.53 22.99 -25.29
N ALA A 35 -9.56 23.12 -26.21
CA ALA A 35 -8.52 22.12 -26.46
C ALA A 35 -7.66 21.78 -25.24
N ASP A 36 -7.52 22.72 -24.30
CA ASP A 36 -6.72 22.52 -23.09
C ASP A 36 -7.45 21.69 -22.01
N VAL A 37 -8.71 21.27 -22.25
CA VAL A 37 -9.48 20.46 -21.30
C VAL A 37 -9.26 18.98 -21.57
N GLU A 38 -8.58 18.34 -20.64
CA GLU A 38 -8.30 16.92 -20.66
C GLU A 38 -9.12 16.23 -19.57
N VAL A 39 -9.70 15.07 -19.89
CA VAL A 39 -10.46 14.25 -18.94
C VAL A 39 -9.77 12.90 -18.83
N LEU A 40 -9.43 12.53 -17.60
CA LEU A 40 -8.89 11.22 -17.25
C LEU A 40 -10.02 10.35 -16.70
N GLU A 41 -10.31 9.24 -17.36
CA GLU A 41 -11.39 8.34 -16.98
C GLU A 41 -10.87 6.92 -16.79
N THR A 42 -11.50 6.17 -15.88
CA THR A 42 -11.22 4.74 -15.73
C THR A 42 -11.85 3.96 -16.89
N PHE A 43 -11.05 3.15 -17.56
CA PHE A 43 -11.46 2.30 -18.66
C PHE A 43 -11.05 0.84 -18.41
N CYS A 44 -12.01 -0.09 -18.43
CA CYS A 44 -11.72 -1.51 -18.22
C CYS A 44 -11.23 -2.15 -19.53
N VAL A 45 -10.01 -2.66 -19.55
CA VAL A 45 -9.49 -3.47 -20.66
C VAL A 45 -9.66 -4.95 -20.33
N PRO A 46 -10.38 -5.73 -21.18
CA PRO A 46 -10.48 -7.17 -21.02
C PRO A 46 -9.10 -7.81 -21.04
N LYS A 47 -8.89 -8.84 -20.20
CA LYS A 47 -7.59 -9.53 -20.10
C LYS A 47 -7.06 -10.03 -21.45
N ASP A 48 -7.96 -10.52 -22.31
CA ASP A 48 -7.60 -11.06 -23.63
C ASP A 48 -7.17 -9.96 -24.62
N CYS A 49 -7.50 -8.70 -24.33
CA CYS A 49 -7.13 -7.52 -25.12
C CYS A 49 -6.00 -6.72 -24.46
N ASP A 50 -5.31 -7.26 -23.44
CA ASP A 50 -4.21 -6.57 -22.74
C ASP A 50 -2.88 -6.62 -23.51
N ASN A 51 -2.91 -6.31 -24.81
CA ASN A 51 -1.73 -6.17 -25.66
C ASN A 51 -1.77 -4.83 -26.41
N GLY A 52 -0.61 -4.33 -26.85
CA GLY A 52 -0.53 -2.99 -27.44
C GLY A 52 -1.42 -2.79 -28.67
N VAL A 53 -1.46 -3.78 -29.56
CA VAL A 53 -2.22 -3.69 -30.82
C VAL A 53 -3.73 -3.67 -30.57
N ASP A 54 -4.21 -4.54 -29.68
CA ASP A 54 -5.64 -4.64 -29.37
C ASP A 54 -6.13 -3.47 -28.54
N ARG A 55 -5.31 -2.92 -27.64
CA ARG A 55 -5.66 -1.72 -26.85
C ARG A 55 -6.00 -0.54 -27.76
N ASP A 56 -5.19 -0.29 -28.79
CA ASP A 56 -5.44 0.79 -29.77
C ASP A 56 -6.72 0.52 -30.58
N ALA A 57 -6.90 -0.72 -31.02
CA ALA A 57 -8.11 -1.13 -31.74
C ALA A 57 -9.38 -1.02 -30.88
N LEU A 58 -9.27 -1.22 -29.56
CA LEU A 58 -10.38 -1.20 -28.63
C LEU A 58 -10.89 0.22 -28.36
N VAL A 59 -9.99 1.22 -28.32
CA VAL A 59 -10.36 2.64 -28.29
C VAL A 59 -11.08 3.04 -29.58
N ALA A 60 -10.55 2.64 -30.74
CA ALA A 60 -11.17 2.91 -32.03
C ALA A 60 -12.54 2.21 -32.20
N TRP A 61 -12.67 0.98 -31.71
CA TRP A 61 -13.94 0.27 -31.69
C TRP A 61 -14.96 0.96 -30.78
N PHE A 62 -14.53 1.40 -29.59
CA PHE A 62 -15.38 2.12 -28.65
C PHE A 62 -15.84 3.46 -29.24
N SER A 63 -14.94 4.20 -29.89
CA SER A 63 -15.29 5.43 -30.59
C SER A 63 -16.26 5.17 -31.74
N ALA A 64 -16.07 4.11 -32.54
CA ALA A 64 -16.96 3.83 -33.66
C ALA A 64 -18.38 3.39 -33.23
N ILE A 65 -18.50 2.55 -32.21
CA ILE A 65 -19.78 1.93 -31.82
C ILE A 65 -20.50 2.72 -30.74
N TYR A 66 -19.78 3.23 -29.75
CA TYR A 66 -20.38 3.75 -28.52
C TYR A 66 -20.69 5.25 -28.60
N VAL A 67 -19.93 6.01 -29.39
CA VAL A 67 -20.19 7.44 -29.72
C VAL A 67 -21.56 7.61 -30.36
N GLY A 68 -21.94 6.71 -31.27
CA GLY A 68 -23.25 6.76 -31.92
C GLY A 68 -24.43 6.50 -30.97
N ARG A 69 -24.18 5.86 -29.83
CA ARG A 69 -25.20 5.54 -28.82
C ARG A 69 -25.29 6.56 -27.68
N ARG A 70 -24.24 7.35 -27.46
CA ARG A 70 -24.18 8.37 -26.42
C ARG A 70 -24.00 9.74 -27.06
N ASP A 71 -25.09 10.50 -27.14
CA ASP A 71 -25.04 11.88 -27.63
C ASP A 71 -24.29 12.82 -26.66
N GLY A 72 -23.80 13.94 -27.20
CA GLY A 72 -23.16 15.02 -26.44
C GLY A 72 -21.62 14.95 -26.41
N TRP A 73 -21.02 15.37 -25.31
CA TRP A 73 -19.56 15.47 -25.12
C TRP A 73 -18.81 14.12 -25.17
N HIS A 74 -19.55 13.01 -25.25
CA HIS A 74 -18.99 11.66 -25.40
C HIS A 74 -18.59 11.32 -26.84
N LYS A 75 -18.81 12.22 -27.81
CA LYS A 75 -18.49 11.92 -29.22
C LYS A 75 -17.01 12.06 -29.55
N ASP A 76 -16.30 12.88 -28.79
CA ASP A 76 -14.94 13.29 -29.12
C ASP A 76 -13.93 12.30 -28.53
N TYR A 77 -13.52 11.35 -29.37
CA TYR A 77 -12.50 10.32 -29.10
C TYR A 77 -11.30 10.42 -30.06
N ASP A 78 -11.26 11.40 -30.96
CA ASP A 78 -10.28 11.49 -32.04
C ASP A 78 -8.83 11.57 -31.54
N GLU A 79 -8.60 12.10 -30.32
CA GLU A 79 -7.29 12.18 -29.66
C GLU A 79 -7.23 11.37 -28.36
N ALA A 80 -8.06 10.34 -28.22
CA ALA A 80 -8.08 9.53 -27.02
C ALA A 80 -6.83 8.65 -26.93
N SER A 81 -6.14 8.68 -25.78
CA SER A 81 -4.99 7.82 -25.50
C SER A 81 -5.27 6.94 -24.27
N LEU A 82 -4.91 5.67 -24.37
CA LEU A 82 -5.13 4.69 -23.31
C LEU A 82 -3.79 4.34 -22.66
N THR A 83 -3.66 4.66 -21.37
CA THR A 83 -2.48 4.34 -20.58
C THR A 83 -2.84 3.28 -19.55
N CYS A 84 -2.22 2.11 -19.65
CA CYS A 84 -2.42 1.02 -18.69
C CYS A 84 -1.23 0.95 -17.72
N PRO A 85 -1.46 0.63 -16.44
CA PRO A 85 -0.37 0.38 -15.51
C PRO A 85 0.40 -0.87 -15.94
N ASP A 86 1.59 -0.67 -16.48
CA ASP A 86 2.57 -1.73 -16.66
C ASP A 86 3.22 -1.95 -15.29
N GLY A 87 2.87 -3.08 -14.66
CA GLY A 87 3.41 -3.51 -13.37
C GLY A 87 4.93 -3.68 -13.34
N ALA A 88 5.65 -3.26 -14.37
CA ALA A 88 7.10 -3.20 -14.47
C ALA A 88 7.73 -2.54 -13.25
N VAL A 89 7.19 -1.41 -12.77
CA VAL A 89 7.71 -0.73 -11.57
C VAL A 89 7.58 -1.63 -10.34
N THR A 90 6.43 -2.29 -10.15
CA THR A 90 6.21 -3.23 -9.05
C THR A 90 7.16 -4.43 -9.15
N VAL A 91 7.36 -4.98 -10.34
CA VAL A 91 8.29 -6.09 -10.59
C VAL A 91 9.72 -5.69 -10.27
N ILE A 92 10.16 -4.49 -10.69
CA ILE A 92 11.49 -3.96 -10.39
C ILE A 92 11.68 -3.80 -8.88
N LEU A 93 10.70 -3.22 -8.18
CA LEU A 93 10.76 -3.05 -6.73
C LEU A 93 10.85 -4.40 -5.99
N ILE A 94 10.08 -5.39 -6.42
CA ILE A 94 10.13 -6.76 -5.86
C ILE A 94 11.52 -7.36 -6.10
N LEU A 95 12.08 -7.24 -7.30
CA LEU A 95 13.42 -7.74 -7.62
C LEU A 95 14.49 -7.10 -6.73
N VAL A 96 14.46 -5.77 -6.58
CA VAL A 96 15.39 -5.04 -5.70
C VAL A 96 15.27 -5.52 -4.26
N ALA A 97 14.04 -5.66 -3.75
CA ALA A 97 13.80 -6.15 -2.39
C ALA A 97 14.36 -7.56 -2.18
N VAL A 98 14.16 -8.47 -3.14
CA VAL A 98 14.70 -9.85 -3.09
C VAL A 98 16.23 -9.83 -3.08
N VAL A 99 16.87 -9.01 -3.92
CA VAL A 99 18.34 -8.88 -3.97
C VAL A 99 18.89 -8.42 -2.62
N VAL A 100 18.29 -7.39 -2.01
CA VAL A 100 18.69 -6.90 -0.69
C VAL A 100 18.54 -7.99 0.38
N LEU A 101 17.44 -8.74 0.35
CA LEU A 101 17.18 -9.82 1.30
C LEU A 101 18.22 -10.95 1.17
N VAL A 102 18.59 -11.32 -0.06
CA VAL A 102 19.63 -12.33 -0.31
C VAL A 102 20.99 -11.85 0.21
N ILE A 103 21.36 -10.58 -0.03
CA ILE A 103 22.62 -10.01 0.48
C ILE A 103 22.63 -10.01 2.02
N ALA A 104 21.51 -9.64 2.65
CA ALA A 104 21.37 -9.65 4.11
C ALA A 104 21.35 -11.07 4.71
N ALA A 105 20.87 -12.06 3.95
CA ALA A 105 20.87 -13.46 4.37
C ALA A 105 22.28 -14.07 4.41
N ILE A 106 23.25 -13.57 3.63
CA ILE A 106 24.63 -14.08 3.62
C ILE A 106 25.30 -13.96 5.01
N PRO A 107 25.39 -12.77 5.66
CA PRO A 107 26.00 -12.66 6.97
C PRO A 107 25.21 -13.40 8.06
N LEU A 108 23.86 -13.43 7.98
CA LEU A 108 23.02 -14.23 8.86
C LEU A 108 23.35 -15.73 8.73
N GLY A 109 23.48 -16.23 7.50
CA GLY A 109 23.88 -17.61 7.23
C GLY A 109 25.29 -17.91 7.75
N ILE A 110 26.25 -17.00 7.54
CA ILE A 110 27.59 -17.14 8.11
C ILE A 110 27.52 -17.18 9.64
N PHE A 111 26.73 -16.34 10.29
CA PHE A 111 26.61 -16.31 11.74
C PHE A 111 25.93 -17.57 12.29
N LEU A 112 24.89 -18.06 11.63
CA LEU A 112 24.13 -19.25 12.04
C LEU A 112 24.88 -20.56 11.79
N PHE A 113 25.58 -20.70 10.65
CA PHE A 113 26.24 -21.96 10.27
C PHE A 113 27.72 -22.01 10.66
N ARG A 114 28.38 -20.87 10.89
CA ARG A 114 29.73 -20.87 11.49
C ARG A 114 29.56 -21.03 13.00
N ALA A 115 29.48 -22.29 13.43
CA ALA A 115 29.43 -22.67 14.83
C ALA A 115 30.40 -21.80 15.66
N PRO A 116 29.94 -21.22 16.79
CA PRO A 116 30.79 -20.38 17.61
C PRO A 116 32.02 -21.20 18.01
N LYS A 117 33.21 -20.75 17.58
CA LYS A 117 34.49 -21.41 17.90
C LYS A 117 34.72 -21.48 19.41
N ALA A 118 33.96 -20.73 20.21
CA ALA A 118 33.89 -20.86 21.66
C ALA A 118 32.59 -21.57 22.07
N ARG A 119 32.72 -22.80 22.57
CA ARG A 119 31.64 -23.57 23.20
C ARG A 119 31.14 -22.77 24.42
N GLY A 120 29.87 -22.33 24.43
CA GLY A 120 29.21 -21.82 25.64
C GLY A 120 28.89 -20.31 25.74
N ARG A 121 29.05 -19.50 24.68
CA ARG A 121 28.48 -18.14 24.65
C ARG A 121 27.24 -18.09 23.76
N THR A 122 26.08 -18.20 24.39
CA THR A 122 24.83 -17.62 23.87
C THR A 122 24.99 -16.11 23.76
N LEU A 123 24.22 -15.46 22.88
CA LEU A 123 24.27 -14.00 22.61
C LEU A 123 24.05 -13.11 23.85
N ILE A 124 23.64 -13.71 24.97
CA ILE A 124 23.67 -13.16 26.31
C ILE A 124 24.36 -14.21 27.19
N SER A 125 25.42 -13.84 27.90
CA SER A 125 26.03 -14.78 28.85
C SER A 125 25.05 -15.00 30.01
N GLN A 126 25.00 -16.21 30.60
CA GLN A 126 24.14 -16.44 31.78
C GLN A 126 24.44 -15.44 32.90
N ALA A 127 25.67 -14.93 32.99
CA ALA A 127 26.04 -13.87 33.92
C ALA A 127 25.34 -12.53 33.61
N ASP A 128 25.14 -12.20 32.33
CA ASP A 128 24.42 -10.98 31.94
C ASP A 128 22.89 -11.14 32.15
N MET A 129 22.34 -12.35 31.99
CA MET A 129 20.94 -12.62 32.36
C MET A 129 20.73 -12.54 33.87
N GLN A 130 21.67 -13.03 34.68
CA GLN A 130 21.62 -12.87 36.13
C GLN A 130 21.81 -11.41 36.55
N ALA A 131 22.76 -10.68 35.95
CA ALA A 131 22.97 -9.27 36.28
C ALA A 131 21.76 -8.39 35.91
N THR A 132 21.08 -8.69 34.80
CA THR A 132 19.87 -7.95 34.40
C THR A 132 18.69 -8.32 35.28
N ALA A 133 18.51 -9.62 35.59
CA ALA A 133 17.48 -10.06 36.53
C ALA A 133 17.70 -9.48 37.94
N ASP A 134 18.93 -9.51 38.46
CA ASP A 134 19.27 -8.96 39.77
C ASP A 134 19.06 -7.43 39.82
N ALA A 135 19.32 -6.72 38.72
CA ALA A 135 19.02 -5.29 38.61
C ALA A 135 17.52 -5.00 38.57
N GLU A 136 16.74 -5.80 37.85
CA GLU A 136 15.27 -5.67 37.76
C GLU A 136 14.60 -6.02 39.10
N PHE A 137 15.08 -7.06 39.80
CA PHE A 137 14.66 -7.41 41.17
C PHE A 137 15.00 -6.31 42.20
N ALA A 138 16.13 -5.62 42.04
CA ALA A 138 16.51 -4.53 42.95
C ALA A 138 15.62 -3.29 42.78
N ASP A 139 15.21 -2.98 41.54
CA ASP A 139 14.34 -1.85 41.23
C ASP A 139 12.88 -2.14 41.65
N ASP A 140 12.38 -3.36 41.41
CA ASP A 140 11.07 -3.81 41.89
C ASP A 140 10.99 -3.87 43.43
N ALA A 141 12.05 -4.28 44.12
CA ALA A 141 12.11 -4.26 45.58
C ALA A 141 12.15 -2.83 46.16
N ALA A 142 12.73 -1.87 45.45
CA ALA A 142 12.70 -0.46 45.82
C ALA A 142 11.30 0.15 45.61
N SER A 143 10.65 -0.17 44.50
CA SER A 143 9.26 0.21 44.17
C SER A 143 8.23 -0.35 45.16
N LEU A 144 8.38 -1.62 45.56
CA LEU A 144 7.50 -2.28 46.55
C LEU A 144 7.69 -1.73 47.97
N ARG A 145 8.89 -1.22 48.33
CA ARG A 145 9.11 -0.55 49.62
C ARG A 145 8.57 0.88 49.65
N GLY A 146 8.53 1.57 48.51
CA GLY A 146 7.96 2.91 48.39
C GLY A 146 6.43 2.94 48.43
N THR A 147 5.77 1.89 47.96
CA THR A 147 4.29 1.79 47.92
C THR A 147 3.65 1.42 49.27
N GLY A 148 4.44 1.05 50.29
CA GLY A 148 3.94 0.77 51.65
C GLY A 148 3.92 1.94 52.63
N MET A 149 4.41 3.14 52.25
CA MET A 149 4.43 4.35 53.10
C MET A 149 3.57 5.50 52.55
N GLY A 150 2.64 5.22 51.62
CA GLY A 150 1.63 6.17 51.14
C GLY A 150 0.39 6.11 52.02
N GLY A 151 0.28 7.05 52.95
CA GLY A 151 -0.64 7.03 54.07
C GLY A 151 -2.13 6.97 53.75
N ASP A 152 -2.83 6.29 54.67
CA ASP A 152 -4.25 6.45 54.95
C ASP A 152 -4.59 7.94 55.15
N THR A 153 -5.22 8.55 54.14
CA THR A 153 -6.15 9.65 54.37
C THR A 153 -7.47 9.28 53.71
N MET A 154 -8.32 8.63 54.51
CA MET A 154 -9.74 8.52 54.24
C MET A 154 -10.32 9.94 54.13
N ASN A 155 -10.80 10.32 52.95
CA ASN A 155 -11.81 11.36 52.84
C ASN A 155 -13.00 10.82 52.03
N SER A 156 -13.95 10.27 52.78
CA SER A 156 -15.28 9.90 52.31
C SER A 156 -16.13 11.15 52.04
N GLY A 157 -16.48 11.39 50.78
CA GLY A 157 -17.61 12.23 50.38
C GLY A 157 -18.29 11.53 49.20
N PHE A 158 -19.33 10.72 49.42
CA PHE A 158 -20.74 11.12 49.54
C PHE A 158 -21.27 11.88 48.31
N MET A 159 -21.95 11.15 47.42
CA MET A 159 -23.16 11.49 46.64
C MET A 159 -23.29 10.41 45.55
N GLY A 160 -24.37 9.66 45.36
CA GLY A 160 -25.78 9.92 45.66
C GLY A 160 -26.55 10.11 44.35
N GLY A 161 -27.37 9.13 43.97
CA GLY A 161 -28.40 9.20 42.91
C GLY A 161 -28.22 8.18 41.79
N THR A 162 -28.97 7.07 41.68
CA THR A 162 -30.36 6.94 41.15
C THR A 162 -30.61 7.84 39.94
N ARG A 163 -31.10 7.38 38.78
CA ARG A 163 -32.05 6.32 38.45
C ARG A 163 -31.90 5.98 36.96
#